data_AF-A0A954TSW1-F1
#
_entry.id   AF-A0A954TSW1-F1
#
_cell.length_a   1.000
_cell.length_b   1.000
_cell.length_c   1.000
_cell.angle_alpha   90.00
_cell.angle_beta   90.00
_cell.angle_gamma   90.00
#
_symmetry.space_group_name_H-M   'P 1'
#
loop_
_entity.id
_entity.type
_entity.pdbx_description
1 polymer ?
#
loop_
_entity_poly.entity_id
_entity_poly.type
_entity_poly.pdbx_seq_one_letter_code
_entity_poly.pdbx_strand_id
1 'polypeptide(L)'
;MQEKQVAPVESDVSWKQVVIAAIAIVAIIIHLALRFVSGASEAIYNAPLLVALVLGGIPLVWDLLLKLFRREFGSDLLAGISIVTSVFLDEYLAGTLVVLMLSGGEALESYAVRSASSVLQALAKRMPSVAHRKQDSTLLDVPLADV
;
A
#
# COMPACT_ATOMS: atom_id res chain seq x y z
N MET A 1 11.93 34.47 -11.37
CA MET A 1 10.70 33.82 -10.86
C MET A 1 10.32 32.72 -11.83
N GLN A 2 10.68 31.47 -11.53
CA GLN A 2 10.17 30.29 -12.27
C GLN A 2 9.79 29.25 -11.21
N GLU A 3 8.49 29.13 -11.02
CA GLU A 3 7.85 28.14 -10.17
C GLU A 3 8.14 26.77 -10.79
N LYS A 4 9.04 26.01 -10.16
CA LYS A 4 9.40 24.67 -10.59
C LYS A 4 8.17 23.79 -10.37
N GLN A 5 7.43 23.54 -11.45
CA GLN A 5 6.33 22.57 -11.50
C GLN A 5 6.76 21.28 -10.80
N VAL A 6 6.13 21.00 -9.67
CA VAL A 6 6.26 19.72 -8.97
C VAL A 6 5.48 18.71 -9.81
N ALA A 7 6.20 17.82 -10.50
CA ALA A 7 5.63 16.70 -11.22
C ALA A 7 4.69 15.90 -10.29
N PRO A 8 3.59 15.32 -10.80
CA PRO A 8 2.67 14.56 -9.98
C PRO A 8 3.43 13.40 -9.35
N VAL A 9 3.42 13.32 -8.01
CA VAL A 9 3.98 12.18 -7.28
C VAL A 9 3.21 10.95 -7.74
N GLU A 10 3.85 10.03 -8.45
CA GLU A 10 3.27 8.76 -8.92
C GLU A 10 2.58 8.04 -7.74
N SER A 11 1.26 8.24 -7.63
CA SER A 11 0.41 7.74 -6.54
C SER A 11 -0.20 6.37 -6.84
N ASP A 12 0.14 5.82 -8.00
CA ASP A 12 -0.70 4.83 -8.65
C ASP A 12 -0.55 3.44 -8.00
N VAL A 13 0.60 3.16 -7.37
CA VAL A 13 0.85 1.86 -6.72
C VAL A 13 0.09 1.74 -5.40
N SER A 14 0.17 2.77 -4.54
CA SER A 14 -0.52 2.78 -3.23
C SER A 14 -2.04 2.75 -3.40
N TRP A 15 -2.59 3.48 -4.37
CA TRP A 15 -4.04 3.49 -4.58
C TRP A 15 -4.56 2.16 -5.08
N LYS A 16 -3.84 1.49 -6.00
CA LYS A 16 -4.21 0.16 -6.50
C LYS A 16 -4.32 -0.85 -5.37
N GLN A 17 -3.33 -0.90 -4.47
CA GLN A 17 -3.32 -1.83 -3.33
C GLN A 17 -4.49 -1.58 -2.37
N VAL A 18 -4.80 -0.32 -2.07
CA VAL A 18 -5.96 0.05 -1.25
C VAL A 18 -7.27 -0.39 -1.90
N VAL A 19 -7.41 -0.21 -3.21
CA VAL A 19 -8.59 -0.65 -3.96
C VAL A 19 -8.72 -2.17 -3.95
N ILE A 20 -7.62 -2.91 -4.17
CA ILE A 20 -7.61 -4.37 -4.12
C ILE A 20 -8.02 -4.87 -2.73
N ALA A 21 -7.46 -4.30 -1.67
CA ALA A 21 -7.80 -4.64 -0.29
C ALA A 21 -9.29 -4.35 0.01
N ALA A 22 -9.80 -3.19 -0.44
CA ALA A 22 -11.19 -2.83 -0.25
C ALA A 22 -12.15 -3.79 -0.99
N ILE A 23 -11.83 -4.18 -2.23
CA ILE A 23 -12.59 -5.18 -2.99
C ILE A 23 -12.60 -6.52 -2.25
N ALA A 24 -11.45 -6.97 -1.74
CA ALA A 24 -11.36 -8.23 -0.99
C ALA A 24 -12.20 -8.20 0.29
N ILE A 25 -12.15 -7.09 1.06
CA ILE A 25 -12.99 -6.91 2.26
C ILE A 25 -14.47 -6.97 1.90
N VAL A 26 -14.90 -6.21 0.89
CA VAL A 26 -16.30 -6.19 0.45
C VAL A 26 -16.75 -7.58 -0.01
N ALA A 27 -15.93 -8.28 -0.78
CA ALA A 27 -16.25 -9.63 -1.23
C ALA A 27 -16.37 -10.63 -0.07
N ILE A 28 -15.47 -10.58 0.91
CA ILE A 28 -15.54 -11.43 2.11
C ILE A 28 -16.81 -11.13 2.91
N ILE A 29 -17.14 -9.85 3.12
CA ILE A 29 -18.37 -9.45 3.83
C ILE A 29 -19.61 -9.95 3.10
N ILE A 30 -19.69 -9.77 1.78
CA ILE A 30 -20.81 -10.25 0.96
C ILE A 30 -20.91 -11.77 1.02
N HIS A 31 -19.79 -12.49 0.89
CA HIS A 31 -19.74 -13.95 0.99
C HIS A 31 -20.29 -14.44 2.33
N LEU A 32 -19.81 -13.87 3.45
CA LEU A 32 -20.26 -14.24 4.79
C LEU A 32 -21.74 -13.90 4.99
N ALA A 33 -22.17 -12.70 4.57
CA ALA A 33 -23.57 -12.30 4.66
C ALA A 33 -24.48 -13.25 3.87
N LEU A 34 -24.14 -13.60 2.63
CA LEU A 34 -24.91 -14.55 1.83
C LEU A 34 -24.93 -15.94 2.48
N ARG A 35 -23.79 -16.41 3.00
CA ARG A 35 -23.67 -17.73 3.64
C ARG A 35 -24.53 -17.85 4.89
N PHE A 36 -24.61 -16.81 5.73
CA PHE A 36 -25.37 -16.85 6.98
C PHE A 36 -26.84 -16.44 6.85
N VAL A 37 -27.18 -15.56 5.90
CA VAL A 37 -28.55 -15.00 5.78
C VAL A 37 -29.41 -15.81 4.82
N SER A 38 -28.85 -16.26 3.71
CA SER A 38 -29.68 -16.72 2.57
C SER A 38 -29.71 -18.23 2.36
N GLY A 39 -28.82 -19.01 3.00
CA GLY A 39 -28.70 -20.45 2.75
C GLY A 39 -28.54 -20.81 1.27
N ALA A 40 -28.09 -19.85 0.44
CA ALA A 40 -28.04 -19.97 -1.01
C ALA A 40 -27.10 -21.10 -1.45
N SER A 41 -27.29 -21.59 -2.67
CA SER A 41 -26.43 -22.62 -3.24
C SER A 41 -24.95 -22.20 -3.24
N GLU A 42 -24.06 -23.19 -3.15
CA GLU A 42 -22.60 -23.00 -3.09
C GLU A 42 -22.02 -22.05 -4.14
N ALA A 43 -22.51 -22.12 -5.36
CA ALA A 43 -22.08 -21.23 -6.44
C ALA A 43 -22.39 -19.74 -6.18
N ILE A 44 -23.53 -19.43 -5.55
CA ILE A 44 -24.01 -18.05 -5.39
C ILE A 44 -23.20 -17.32 -4.32
N TYR A 45 -22.93 -17.96 -3.18
CA TYR A 45 -22.16 -17.31 -2.13
C TYR A 45 -20.65 -17.28 -2.44
N ASN A 46 -20.13 -18.16 -3.32
CA ASN A 46 -18.72 -18.13 -3.74
C ASN A 46 -18.43 -17.12 -4.86
N ALA A 47 -19.45 -16.69 -5.63
CA ALA A 47 -19.28 -15.74 -6.72
C ALA A 47 -18.56 -14.43 -6.34
N PRO A 48 -18.84 -13.77 -5.20
CA PRO A 48 -18.11 -12.58 -4.76
C PRO A 48 -16.61 -12.83 -4.56
N LEU A 49 -16.24 -13.99 -4.00
CA LEU A 49 -14.84 -14.36 -3.77
C LEU A 49 -14.12 -14.57 -5.09
N LEU A 50 -14.75 -15.27 -6.04
CA LEU A 50 -14.19 -15.46 -7.39
C LEU A 50 -13.94 -14.12 -8.08
N VAL A 51 -14.89 -13.19 -8.00
CA VAL A 51 -14.73 -11.84 -8.56
C VAL A 51 -13.54 -11.12 -7.90
N ALA A 52 -13.40 -11.16 -6.58
CA ALA A 52 -12.25 -10.56 -5.90
C ALA A 52 -10.92 -11.22 -6.26
N LEU A 53 -10.91 -12.53 -6.42
CA LEU A 53 -9.71 -13.29 -6.78
C LEU A 53 -9.27 -12.99 -8.22
N VAL A 54 -10.22 -12.83 -9.13
CA VAL A 54 -9.95 -12.44 -10.53
C VAL A 54 -9.48 -10.98 -10.60
N LEU A 55 -10.19 -10.05 -9.95
CA LEU A 55 -9.89 -8.62 -10.04
C LEU A 55 -8.67 -8.21 -9.22
N GLY A 56 -8.45 -8.82 -8.06
CA GLY A 56 -7.37 -8.48 -7.13
C GLY A 56 -6.23 -9.49 -7.13
N GLY A 57 -6.53 -10.79 -7.19
CA GLY A 57 -5.54 -11.86 -7.15
C GLY A 57 -4.72 -11.98 -8.44
N ILE A 58 -5.34 -11.87 -9.63
CA ILE A 58 -4.60 -11.96 -10.90
C ILE A 58 -3.53 -10.86 -11.02
N PRO A 59 -3.84 -9.57 -10.81
CA PRO A 59 -2.81 -8.52 -10.88
C PRO A 59 -1.68 -8.73 -9.86
N LEU A 60 -2.01 -9.11 -8.62
CA LEU A 60 -1.01 -9.38 -7.57
C LEU A 60 -0.09 -10.53 -7.95
N VAL A 61 -0.66 -11.68 -8.35
CA VAL A 61 0.14 -12.84 -8.76
C VAL A 61 1.01 -12.49 -9.97
N TRP A 62 0.49 -11.71 -10.92
CA TRP A 62 1.26 -11.24 -12.06
C TRP A 62 2.45 -10.37 -11.64
N ASP A 63 2.23 -9.40 -10.75
CA ASP A 63 3.30 -8.54 -10.23
C ASP A 63 4.36 -9.35 -9.47
N LEU A 64 3.94 -10.34 -8.68
CA LEU A 64 4.83 -11.27 -7.98
C LEU A 64 5.63 -12.14 -8.95
N LEU A 65 5.02 -12.62 -10.03
CA LEU A 65 5.71 -13.38 -11.09
C LEU A 65 6.75 -12.51 -11.78
N LEU A 66 6.45 -11.24 -12.06
CA LEU A 66 7.42 -10.31 -12.63
C LEU A 66 8.61 -10.06 -11.68
N LYS A 67 8.35 -9.86 -10.37
CA LYS A 67 9.41 -9.76 -9.34
C LYS A 67 10.28 -11.03 -9.32
N LEU A 68 9.67 -12.21 -9.42
CA LEU A 68 10.36 -13.50 -9.51
C LEU A 68 11.29 -13.59 -10.72
N PHE A 69 10.82 -13.20 -11.91
CA PHE A 69 11.65 -13.19 -13.13
C PHE A 69 12.83 -12.23 -13.03
N ARG A 70 12.70 -11.14 -12.26
CA ARG A 70 13.80 -10.22 -11.93
C ARG A 70 14.76 -10.73 -10.85
N ARG A 71 14.55 -11.95 -10.32
CA ARG A 71 15.27 -12.53 -9.17
C ARG A 71 15.13 -11.73 -7.88
N GLU A 72 14.05 -10.96 -7.76
CA GLU A 72 13.67 -10.24 -6.53
C GLU A 72 12.84 -11.19 -5.67
N PHE A 73 13.52 -12.08 -4.94
CA PHE A 73 12.87 -13.01 -4.03
C PHE A 73 12.49 -12.31 -2.72
N GLY A 74 11.19 -12.13 -2.49
CA GLY A 74 10.63 -11.61 -1.25
C GLY A 74 9.72 -12.62 -0.54
N SER A 75 9.32 -12.29 0.69
CA SER A 75 8.32 -13.07 1.45
C SER A 75 7.00 -13.22 0.70
N ASP A 76 6.65 -12.23 -0.11
CA ASP A 76 5.37 -12.11 -0.81
C ASP A 76 5.19 -13.18 -1.89
N LEU A 77 6.30 -13.81 -2.32
CA LEU A 77 6.25 -14.88 -3.31
C LEU A 77 5.49 -16.11 -2.78
N LEU A 78 5.64 -16.41 -1.49
CA LEU A 78 4.87 -17.46 -0.83
C LEU A 78 3.37 -17.12 -0.79
N ALA A 79 3.02 -15.83 -0.70
CA ALA A 79 1.63 -15.38 -0.79
C ALA A 79 1.07 -15.63 -2.19
N GLY A 80 1.84 -15.33 -3.25
CA GLY A 80 1.46 -15.64 -4.64
C GLY A 80 1.21 -17.13 -4.86
N ILE A 81 2.11 -17.99 -4.36
CA ILE A 81 1.95 -19.45 -4.43
C ILE A 81 0.69 -19.90 -3.68
N SER A 82 0.42 -19.30 -2.51
CA SER A 82 -0.76 -19.61 -1.70
C SER A 82 -2.07 -19.24 -2.41
N ILE A 83 -2.10 -18.09 -3.10
CA ILE A 83 -3.24 -17.66 -3.91
C ILE A 83 -3.51 -18.70 -5.01
N VAL A 84 -2.48 -19.07 -5.78
CA VAL A 84 -2.62 -20.06 -6.85
C VAL A 84 -3.07 -21.42 -6.29
N THR A 85 -2.46 -21.88 -5.19
CA THR A 85 -2.81 -23.15 -4.55
C THR A 85 -4.26 -23.15 -4.05
N SER A 86 -4.74 -22.04 -3.49
CA SER A 86 -6.12 -21.95 -3.02
C SER A 86 -7.14 -22.13 -4.15
N VAL A 87 -6.84 -21.65 -5.36
CA VAL A 87 -7.68 -21.85 -6.55
C VAL A 87 -7.72 -23.33 -6.93
N PHE A 88 -6.58 -24.01 -6.91
CA PHE A 88 -6.52 -25.45 -7.21
C PHE A 88 -7.23 -26.33 -6.17
N LEU A 89 -7.34 -25.87 -4.93
CA LEU A 89 -8.02 -26.56 -3.84
C LEU A 89 -9.49 -26.18 -3.71
N ASP A 90 -10.04 -25.34 -4.60
CA ASP A 90 -11.38 -24.75 -4.50
C ASP A 90 -11.63 -23.96 -3.19
N GLU A 91 -10.55 -23.54 -2.51
CA GLU A 91 -10.57 -22.79 -1.26
C GLU A 91 -10.53 -21.27 -1.53
N TYR A 92 -11.52 -20.76 -2.24
CA TYR A 92 -11.56 -19.36 -2.70
C TYR A 92 -11.51 -18.32 -1.56
N LEU A 93 -12.04 -18.68 -0.39
CA LEU A 93 -12.01 -17.80 0.79
C LEU A 93 -10.58 -17.64 1.30
N ALA A 94 -9.82 -18.73 1.39
CA ALA A 94 -8.42 -18.69 1.79
C ALA A 94 -7.60 -17.85 0.80
N GLY A 95 -7.82 -18.03 -0.51
CA GLY A 95 -7.17 -17.21 -1.53
C GLY A 95 -7.46 -15.73 -1.40
N THR A 96 -8.73 -15.38 -1.20
CA THR A 96 -9.16 -13.97 -1.04
C THR A 96 -8.60 -13.35 0.24
N LEU A 97 -8.46 -14.13 1.33
CA LEU A 97 -7.80 -13.68 2.56
C LEU A 97 -6.31 -13.39 2.31
N VAL A 98 -5.61 -14.24 1.57
CA VAL A 98 -4.20 -13.99 1.23
C VAL A 98 -4.06 -12.74 0.35
N VAL A 99 -4.95 -12.54 -0.62
CA VAL A 99 -5.02 -11.30 -1.42
C VAL A 99 -5.20 -10.08 -0.53
N LEU A 100 -6.12 -10.13 0.43
CA LEU A 100 -6.34 -9.07 1.41
C LEU A 100 -5.10 -8.82 2.27
N MET A 101 -4.44 -9.87 2.78
CA MET A 101 -3.26 -9.74 3.63
C MET A 101 -2.10 -9.07 2.89
N LEU A 102 -1.86 -9.48 1.64
CA LEU A 102 -0.77 -8.93 0.84
C LEU A 102 -1.04 -7.47 0.47
N SER A 103 -2.18 -7.19 -0.18
CA SER A 103 -2.55 -5.82 -0.58
C SER A 103 -2.76 -4.89 0.62
N GLY A 104 -3.31 -5.39 1.71
CA GLY A 104 -3.47 -4.66 2.97
C GLY A 104 -2.13 -4.34 3.63
N GLY A 105 -1.18 -5.28 3.63
CA GLY A 105 0.17 -5.06 4.13
C GLY A 105 0.89 -3.95 3.36
N GLU A 106 0.89 -4.03 2.02
CA GLU A 106 1.53 -3.02 1.18
C GLU A 106 0.84 -1.64 1.30
N ALA A 107 -0.49 -1.61 1.44
CA ALA A 107 -1.24 -0.38 1.67
C ALA A 107 -0.89 0.28 3.02
N LEU A 108 -0.80 -0.51 4.09
CA LEU A 108 -0.43 -0.04 5.43
C LEU A 108 1.03 0.43 5.47
N GLU A 109 1.93 -0.27 4.80
CA GLU A 109 3.32 0.15 4.65
C GLU A 109 3.42 1.51 3.94
N SER A 110 2.73 1.67 2.81
CA SER A 110 2.68 2.93 2.06
C SER A 110 2.17 4.09 2.92
N TYR A 111 1.15 3.84 3.75
CA TYR A 111 0.64 4.82 4.70
C TYR A 111 1.68 5.19 5.76
N ALA A 112 2.34 4.19 6.35
CA ALA A 112 3.37 4.40 7.36
C ALA A 112 4.57 5.20 6.80
N VAL A 113 5.03 4.87 5.60
CA VAL A 113 6.13 5.59 4.91
C VAL A 113 5.74 7.04 4.64
N ARG A 114 4.50 7.30 4.19
CA ARG A 114 3.99 8.68 4.01
C ARG A 114 3.95 9.45 5.31
N SER A 115 3.47 8.83 6.39
CA SER A 115 3.42 9.44 7.72
C SER A 115 4.83 9.81 8.19
N ALA A 116 5.78 8.87 8.15
CA ALA A 116 7.17 9.10 8.54
C ALA A 116 7.82 10.23 7.71
N SER A 117 7.61 10.20 6.39
CA SER A 117 8.15 11.23 5.49
C SER A 117 7.60 12.62 5.82
N SER A 118 6.32 12.73 6.17
CA SER A 118 5.71 14.01 6.55
C SER A 118 6.32 14.60 7.83
N VAL A 119 6.65 13.75 8.80
CA VAL A 119 7.32 14.15 10.05
C VAL A 119 8.74 14.64 9.77
N LEU A 120 9.51 13.90 8.97
CA LEU A 120 10.86 14.31 8.56
C LEU A 120 10.85 15.62 7.77
N GLN A 121 9.88 15.82 6.89
CA GLN A 121 9.70 17.09 6.17
C GLN A 121 9.37 18.24 7.13
N ALA A 122 8.56 18.00 8.16
CA ALA A 122 8.27 19.01 9.18
C ALA A 122 9.50 19.37 10.01
N LEU A 123 10.35 18.40 10.34
CA LEU A 123 11.64 18.64 10.99
C LEU A 123 12.60 19.43 10.09
N ALA A 124 12.72 19.05 8.83
CA ALA A 124 13.56 19.78 7.86
C ALA A 124 13.13 21.23 7.70
N LYS A 125 11.81 21.51 7.66
CA LYS A 125 11.26 22.89 7.60
C LYS A 125 11.55 23.72 8.86
N ARG A 126 11.85 23.08 9.99
CA ARG A 126 12.17 23.75 11.26
C ARG A 126 13.67 23.97 11.46
N MET A 127 14.53 23.56 10.53
CA MET A 127 15.95 23.89 10.62
C MET A 127 16.15 25.40 10.46
N PRO A 128 16.74 26.09 11.44
CA PRO A 128 16.95 27.53 11.39
C PRO A 128 17.92 27.88 10.26
N SER A 129 17.54 28.83 9.41
CA SER A 129 18.38 29.34 8.32
C SER A 129 19.25 30.54 8.72
N VAL A 130 18.98 31.12 9.89
CA VAL A 130 19.62 32.33 10.41
C VAL A 130 20.14 32.06 11.81
N ALA A 131 21.35 32.54 12.09
CA ALA A 131 21.99 32.50 13.40
C ALA A 131 22.28 33.92 13.89
N HIS A 132 22.21 34.13 15.22
CA HIS A 132 22.54 35.42 15.82
C HIS A 132 24.00 35.42 16.27
N ARG A 133 24.84 36.29 15.69
CA ARG A 133 26.24 36.50 16.11
C ARG A 133 26.33 37.76 16.97
N LYS A 134 26.88 37.63 18.18
CA LYS A 134 27.14 38.77 19.07
C LYS A 134 28.51 39.38 18.75
N GLN A 135 28.52 40.65 18.36
CA GLN A 135 29.74 41.43 18.16
C GLN A 135 29.65 42.68 19.05
N ASP A 136 30.57 42.78 20.02
CA ASP A 136 30.58 43.78 21.10
C ASP A 136 29.24 43.83 21.88
N SER A 137 28.45 44.88 21.64
CA SER A 137 27.16 45.18 22.30
C SER A 137 25.95 44.99 21.38
N THR A 138 26.16 44.53 20.14
CA THR A 138 25.12 44.40 19.11
C THR A 138 24.95 42.96 18.64
N LEU A 139 23.70 42.52 18.44
CA LEU A 139 23.36 41.25 17.82
C LEU A 139 23.15 41.46 16.32
N LEU A 140 23.89 40.73 15.50
CA LEU A 140 23.76 40.72 14.05
C LEU A 140 23.26 39.35 13.59
N ASP A 141 22.25 39.35 12.73
CA ASP A 141 21.73 38.13 12.11
C ASP A 141 22.63 37.76 10.94
N VAL A 142 23.26 36.58 11.03
CA VAL A 142 24.11 36.01 9.98
C VAL A 142 23.46 34.75 9.44
N PRO A 143 23.57 34.47 8.13
CA PRO A 143 23.22 33.17 7.58
C PRO A 143 23.93 32.06 8.35
N LEU A 144 23.25 30.93 8.61
CA LEU A 144 23.87 29.82 9.35
C LEU A 144 25.16 29.29 8.67
N ALA A 145 25.29 29.46 7.35
CA ALA A 145 26.47 29.07 6.59
C ALA A 145 27.70 29.97 6.84
N ASP A 146 27.50 31.17 7.42
CA ASP A 146 28.52 32.20 7.65
C ASP A 146 28.89 32.36 9.14
N VAL A 147 28.41 31.44 9.99
CA VAL A 147 28.87 31.26 11.38
C VAL A 147 30.10 30.36 11.38
#